data_AF-A0A1Y0IPY7-F1
#
_entry.id   AF-A0A1Y0IPY7-F1
#
_cell.length_a   1.000
_cell.length_b   1.000
_cell.length_c   1.000
_cell.angle_alpha   90.00
_cell.angle_beta   90.00
_cell.angle_gamma   90.00
#
_symmetry.space_group_name_H-M   'P 1'
#
loop_
_entity.id
_entity.type
_entity.pdbx_description
1 polymer ?
#
loop_
_entity_poly.entity_id
_entity_poly.type
_entity_poly.pdbx_seq_one_letter_code
_entity_poly.pdbx_strand_id
1 'polypeptide(L)'
;MKLLWKPSLFLICLFGLFLLLNFTLKPATPPVTGDTGVPSDLEAQQFIEDHQLLATVRNRKAVPIRFVPYGPAYLLVTGTDSNGEDKAVWLVRDLSTKQVKLIASVLLKEGVSEYAIREKVTPLAPPGTAPLISLAPINLPQFPEERFGWHVTFANDETMILSFKTGERLTGK
;
A
#
# COMPACT_ATOMS: atom_id res chain seq x y z
N MET A 1 17.47 -22.89 64.23
CA MET A 1 18.39 -21.83 64.72
C MET A 1 19.75 -22.07 64.07
N LYS A 2 20.38 -21.00 63.54
CA LYS A 2 21.66 -20.92 62.77
C LYS A 2 21.56 -21.46 61.33
N LEU A 3 21.51 -20.69 60.24
CA LEU A 3 22.13 -19.41 59.82
C LEU A 3 23.67 -19.44 59.84
N LEU A 4 24.29 -19.46 58.66
CA LEU A 4 25.63 -18.96 58.27
C LEU A 4 25.82 -19.36 56.78
N TRP A 5 25.60 -18.54 55.75
CA TRP A 5 26.25 -17.29 55.29
C TRP A 5 27.73 -17.45 54.86
N LYS A 6 27.92 -17.63 53.53
CA LYS A 6 28.86 -16.95 52.57
C LYS A 6 30.39 -16.93 52.85
N PRO A 7 31.29 -16.51 51.91
CA PRO A 7 31.27 -16.45 50.44
C PRO A 7 32.64 -16.81 49.76
N SER A 8 32.68 -16.66 48.41
CA SER A 8 33.77 -16.06 47.61
C SER A 8 34.81 -16.90 46.85
N LEU A 9 34.78 -16.66 45.53
CA LEU A 9 35.87 -16.45 44.55
C LEU A 9 36.87 -17.59 44.24
N PHE A 10 37.01 -17.90 42.95
CA PHE A 10 38.21 -17.74 42.09
C PHE A 10 37.94 -18.52 40.77
N LEU A 11 37.67 -17.84 39.65
CA LEU A 11 38.67 -17.43 38.63
C LEU A 11 39.08 -18.54 37.65
N ILE A 12 38.44 -18.62 36.48
CA ILE A 12 39.02 -19.15 35.22
C ILE A 12 38.37 -18.34 34.08
N CYS A 13 39.02 -17.29 33.59
CA CYS A 13 40.00 -17.25 32.49
C CYS A 13 39.40 -17.32 31.08
N LEU A 14 39.54 -16.18 30.40
CA LEU A 14 39.90 -15.97 28.99
C LEU A 14 39.18 -16.82 27.91
N PHE A 15 38.42 -16.15 27.03
CA PHE A 15 38.82 -15.89 25.63
C PHE A 15 37.72 -15.04 24.97
N GLY A 16 37.70 -13.75 25.30
CA GLY A 16 36.92 -12.75 24.57
C GLY A 16 37.62 -12.41 23.27
N LEU A 17 37.31 -13.13 22.19
CA LEU A 17 37.76 -12.80 20.84
C LEU A 17 37.00 -11.55 20.37
N PHE A 18 37.63 -10.42 20.60
CA PHE A 18 37.18 -9.09 20.19
C PHE A 18 37.41 -8.93 18.67
N LEU A 19 36.48 -9.44 17.86
CA LEU A 19 36.43 -9.17 16.43
C LEU A 19 35.79 -7.79 16.20
N LEU A 20 36.64 -6.76 16.13
CA LEU A 20 36.30 -5.44 15.61
C LEU A 20 35.98 -5.53 14.12
N LEU A 21 34.74 -5.87 13.77
CA LEU A 21 34.20 -5.49 12.48
C LEU A 21 33.80 -4.01 12.54
N ASN A 22 34.68 -3.15 12.03
CA ASN A 22 34.32 -1.81 11.60
C ASN A 22 33.38 -1.92 10.38
N PHE A 23 32.11 -2.23 10.62
CA PHE A 23 31.05 -1.92 9.66
C PHE A 23 30.83 -0.41 9.70
N THR A 24 31.60 0.32 8.90
CA THR A 24 31.19 1.68 8.53
C THR A 24 29.95 1.53 7.65
N LEU A 25 28.77 1.51 8.29
CA LEU A 25 27.50 1.65 7.60
C LEU A 25 27.56 2.98 6.86
N LYS A 26 27.74 2.92 5.54
CA LYS A 26 27.51 4.05 4.65
C LYS A 26 26.12 4.60 5.02
N PRO A 27 25.98 5.86 5.47
CA PRO A 27 24.67 6.37 5.83
C PRO A 27 23.76 6.16 4.61
N ALA A 28 22.63 5.49 4.82
CA ALA A 28 21.61 5.37 3.81
C ALA A 28 21.32 6.78 3.31
N THR A 29 21.54 7.02 2.02
CA THR A 29 21.12 8.27 1.39
C THR A 29 19.64 8.46 1.75
N PRO A 30 19.23 9.62 2.29
CA PRO A 30 17.82 9.87 2.53
C PRO A 30 17.07 9.64 1.21
N PRO A 31 15.89 9.01 1.23
CA PRO A 31 15.09 8.87 0.03
C PRO A 31 14.94 10.25 -0.59
N VAL A 32 15.09 10.33 -1.92
CA VAL A 32 14.85 11.57 -2.66
C VAL A 32 13.40 11.98 -2.37
N THR A 33 13.21 12.95 -1.47
CA THR A 33 11.91 13.46 -1.04
C THR A 33 11.33 14.37 -2.12
N GLY A 34 11.08 13.81 -3.30
CA GLY A 34 10.26 14.46 -4.31
C GLY A 34 8.82 14.50 -3.83
N ASP A 35 8.15 15.64 -4.01
CA ASP A 35 6.71 15.77 -3.78
C ASP A 35 5.97 14.76 -4.70
N THR A 36 5.45 13.67 -4.11
CA THR A 36 4.91 12.51 -4.84
C THR A 36 3.53 12.76 -5.45
N GLY A 37 2.95 13.94 -5.22
CA GLY A 37 1.56 14.24 -5.60
C GLY A 37 0.54 13.52 -4.74
N VAL A 38 0.96 12.83 -3.66
CA VAL A 38 0.05 12.22 -2.69
C VAL A 38 -0.31 13.29 -1.64
N PRO A 39 -1.60 13.60 -1.42
CA PRO A 39 -2.01 14.47 -0.31
C PRO A 39 -1.54 13.91 1.03
N SER A 40 -1.21 14.80 1.97
CA SER A 40 -1.03 14.42 3.37
C SER A 40 -2.34 13.98 4.01
N ASP A 41 -2.26 13.26 5.13
CA ASP A 41 -3.45 12.79 5.85
C ASP A 41 -4.39 13.93 6.25
N LEU A 42 -3.83 15.07 6.66
CA LEU A 42 -4.62 16.25 7.03
C LEU A 42 -5.32 16.87 5.83
N GLU A 43 -4.60 17.08 4.72
CA GLU A 43 -5.18 17.59 3.47
C GLU A 43 -6.30 16.67 2.96
N ALA A 44 -6.08 15.36 3.03
CA ALA A 44 -7.06 14.36 2.60
C ALA A 44 -8.29 14.33 3.50
N GLN A 45 -8.10 14.37 4.83
CA GLN A 45 -9.21 14.38 5.78
C GLN A 45 -10.09 15.61 5.58
N GLN A 46 -9.49 16.80 5.51
CA GLN A 46 -10.22 18.04 5.27
C GLN A 46 -11.01 17.96 3.96
N PHE A 47 -10.38 17.50 2.87
CA PHE A 47 -11.05 17.38 1.59
C PHE A 47 -12.25 16.41 1.62
N ILE A 48 -12.13 15.29 2.33
CA ILE A 48 -13.22 14.30 2.49
C ILE A 48 -14.39 14.89 3.27
N GLU A 49 -14.11 15.64 4.34
CA GLU A 49 -15.14 16.30 5.16
C GLU A 49 -15.84 17.41 4.39
N ASP A 50 -15.08 18.31 3.76
CA ASP A 50 -15.61 19.46 3.00
C ASP A 50 -16.53 19.03 1.86
N HIS A 51 -16.20 17.91 1.20
CA HIS A 51 -16.96 17.38 0.07
C HIS A 51 -17.90 16.24 0.44
N GLN A 52 -18.00 15.90 1.74
CA GLN A 52 -18.86 14.83 2.26
C GLN A 52 -18.70 13.50 1.51
N LEU A 53 -17.46 13.14 1.17
CA LEU A 53 -17.19 11.98 0.31
C LEU A 53 -17.40 10.65 1.04
N LEU A 54 -17.11 10.64 2.34
CA LEU A 54 -17.23 9.52 3.27
C LEU A 54 -17.78 10.03 4.61
N ALA A 55 -18.68 9.27 5.22
CA ALA A 55 -19.15 9.50 6.58
C ALA A 55 -18.18 8.93 7.62
N THR A 56 -17.51 7.82 7.32
CA THR A 56 -16.45 7.25 8.16
C THR A 56 -15.24 6.92 7.31
N VAL A 57 -14.03 7.13 7.84
CA VAL A 57 -12.76 6.74 7.20
C VAL A 57 -12.18 5.55 7.95
N ARG A 58 -11.85 4.48 7.23
CA ARG A 58 -11.30 3.24 7.80
C ARG A 58 -9.84 3.01 7.42
N ASN A 59 -9.48 3.27 6.17
CA ASN A 59 -8.13 3.00 5.67
C ASN A 59 -7.66 4.10 4.72
N ARG A 60 -6.35 4.34 4.70
CA ARG A 60 -5.65 5.23 3.78
C ARG A 60 -4.41 4.52 3.25
N LYS A 61 -4.21 4.52 1.94
CA LYS A 61 -3.09 3.83 1.29
C LYS A 61 -2.63 4.59 0.06
N ALA A 62 -1.33 4.79 -0.10
CA ALA A 62 -0.77 5.25 -1.35
C ALA A 62 -0.81 4.11 -2.40
N VAL A 63 -1.42 4.38 -3.55
CA VAL A 63 -1.55 3.44 -4.68
C VAL A 63 -0.84 4.05 -5.89
N PRO A 64 0.26 3.45 -6.38
CA PRO A 64 1.00 3.97 -7.54
C PRO A 64 0.12 4.09 -8.79
N ILE A 65 0.24 5.18 -9.56
CA ILE A 65 -0.55 5.41 -10.79
C ILE A 65 -0.14 4.44 -11.90
N ARG A 66 1.13 4.00 -11.92
CA ARG A 66 1.69 3.14 -12.97
C ARG A 66 2.46 1.93 -12.43
N PHE A 67 2.28 1.60 -11.15
CA PHE A 67 3.02 0.52 -10.45
C PHE A 67 4.55 0.61 -10.60
N VAL A 68 5.05 1.82 -10.89
CA VAL A 68 6.49 2.13 -10.85
C VAL A 68 6.84 2.42 -9.40
N PRO A 69 7.80 1.70 -8.79
CA PRO A 69 8.30 2.03 -7.46
C PRO A 69 8.74 3.49 -7.42
N TYR A 70 8.31 4.23 -6.39
CA TYR A 70 8.67 5.64 -6.18
C TYR A 70 8.14 6.65 -7.23
N GLY A 71 7.16 6.25 -8.05
CA GLY A 71 6.46 7.15 -8.98
C GLY A 71 5.28 7.92 -8.35
N PRO A 72 4.59 8.74 -9.15
CA PRO A 72 3.32 9.36 -8.73
C PRO A 72 2.33 8.32 -8.23
N ALA A 73 1.63 8.65 -7.16
CA ALA A 73 0.64 7.79 -6.54
C ALA A 73 -0.65 8.56 -6.23
N TYR A 74 -1.76 7.84 -6.22
CA TYR A 74 -3.00 8.30 -5.62
C TYR A 74 -3.00 7.99 -4.13
N LEU A 75 -3.70 8.81 -3.35
CA LEU A 75 -4.15 8.39 -2.02
C LEU A 75 -5.51 7.71 -2.17
N LEU A 76 -5.54 6.39 -1.96
CA LEU A 76 -6.77 5.63 -1.79
C LEU A 76 -7.25 5.79 -0.36
N VAL A 77 -8.48 6.26 -0.19
CA VAL A 77 -9.17 6.31 1.09
C VAL A 77 -10.42 5.44 1.00
N THR A 78 -10.60 4.55 1.98
CA THR A 78 -11.78 3.69 2.08
C THR A 78 -12.52 3.92 3.37
N GLY A 79 -13.83 3.67 3.33
CA GLY A 79 -14.72 3.92 4.45
C GLY A 79 -16.17 3.68 4.07
N THR A 80 -17.10 4.36 4.75
CA THR A 80 -18.51 4.33 4.39
C THR A 80 -18.97 5.67 3.86
N ASP A 81 -19.96 5.67 2.95
CA ASP A 81 -20.69 6.88 2.58
C ASP A 81 -21.78 7.24 3.62
N SER A 82 -22.59 8.26 3.31
CA SER A 82 -23.70 8.70 4.17
C SER A 82 -24.83 7.67 4.32
N ASN A 83 -24.90 6.68 3.43
CA ASN A 83 -25.88 5.60 3.48
C ASN A 83 -25.34 4.38 4.24
N GLY A 84 -24.09 4.43 4.72
CA GLY A 84 -23.42 3.32 5.38
C GLY A 84 -22.80 2.31 4.41
N GLU A 85 -22.73 2.61 3.11
CA GLU A 85 -22.20 1.71 2.11
C GLU A 85 -20.68 1.84 1.97
N ASP A 86 -19.99 0.70 1.82
CA ASP A 86 -18.54 0.69 1.65
C ASP A 86 -18.14 1.36 0.33
N LYS A 87 -17.25 2.35 0.44
CA LYS A 87 -16.84 3.22 -0.67
C LYS A 87 -15.33 3.44 -0.69
N ALA A 88 -14.78 3.52 -1.89
CA ALA A 88 -13.40 3.89 -2.15
C ALA A 88 -13.33 5.24 -2.88
N VAL A 89 -12.32 6.03 -2.53
CA VAL A 89 -12.07 7.37 -3.07
C VAL A 89 -10.59 7.49 -3.38
N TRP A 90 -10.24 7.99 -4.56
CA TRP A 90 -8.86 8.27 -4.96
C TRP A 90 -8.62 9.77 -5.04
N LEU A 91 -7.67 10.25 -4.27
CA LEU A 91 -7.28 11.66 -4.22
C LEU A 91 -5.87 11.83 -4.79
N VAL A 92 -5.61 13.00 -5.37
CA VAL A 92 -4.27 13.44 -5.77
C VAL A 92 -4.07 14.87 -5.32
N ARG A 93 -2.83 15.27 -5.05
CA ARG A 93 -2.43 16.67 -4.91
C ARG A 93 -1.82 17.13 -6.23
N ASP A 94 -2.45 18.14 -6.82
CA ASP A 94 -1.87 18.83 -7.96
C ASP A 94 -0.59 19.55 -7.53
N LEU A 95 0.54 19.18 -8.13
CA LEU A 95 1.84 19.73 -7.74
C LEU A 95 1.99 21.22 -8.08
N SER A 96 1.26 21.71 -9.08
CA SER A 96 1.30 23.09 -9.55
C SER A 96 0.42 24.01 -8.72
N THR A 97 -0.80 23.59 -8.41
CA THR A 97 -1.75 24.41 -7.63
C THR A 97 -1.74 24.11 -6.13
N LYS A 98 -1.07 23.01 -5.72
CA LYS A 98 -1.06 22.47 -4.35
C LYS A 98 -2.44 22.08 -3.82
N GLN A 99 -3.45 21.99 -4.69
CA GLN A 99 -4.81 21.61 -4.30
C GLN A 99 -5.00 20.09 -4.36
N VAL A 100 -5.76 19.56 -3.40
CA VAL A 100 -6.28 18.20 -3.46
C VAL A 100 -7.40 18.13 -4.50
N LYS A 101 -7.40 17.06 -5.29
CA LYS A 101 -8.40 16.78 -6.31
C LYS A 101 -8.92 15.35 -6.14
N LEU A 102 -10.22 15.20 -6.33
CA LEU A 102 -10.86 13.90 -6.49
C LEU A 102 -10.56 13.37 -7.90
N ILE A 103 -9.92 12.21 -7.98
CA ILE A 103 -9.70 11.51 -9.26
C ILE A 103 -10.89 10.63 -9.58
N ALA A 104 -11.34 9.84 -8.60
CA ALA A 104 -12.44 8.92 -8.79
C ALA A 104 -13.01 8.46 -7.45
N SER A 105 -14.22 7.90 -7.48
CA SER A 105 -14.83 7.20 -6.36
C SER A 105 -15.73 6.08 -6.85
N VAL A 106 -15.87 5.01 -6.07
CA VAL A 106 -16.74 3.87 -6.39
C VAL A 106 -17.29 3.21 -5.14
N LEU A 107 -18.50 2.67 -5.21
CA LEU A 107 -19.04 1.80 -4.18
C LEU A 107 -18.42 0.41 -4.33
N LEU A 108 -17.86 -0.15 -3.27
CA LEU A 108 -17.14 -1.42 -3.34
C LEU A 108 -18.06 -2.60 -3.70
N LYS A 109 -19.36 -2.49 -3.41
CA LYS A 109 -20.39 -3.47 -3.80
C LYS A 109 -20.63 -3.57 -5.32
N GLU A 110 -20.20 -2.58 -6.10
CA GLU A 110 -20.40 -2.57 -7.56
C GLU A 110 -19.41 -3.47 -8.31
N GLY A 111 -18.40 -4.00 -7.62
CA GLY A 111 -17.37 -4.84 -8.21
C GLY A 111 -17.08 -6.11 -7.43
N VAL A 112 -16.21 -6.92 -8.02
CA VAL A 112 -15.69 -8.15 -7.41
C VAL A 112 -14.82 -7.78 -6.21
N SER A 113 -14.99 -8.49 -5.10
CA SER A 113 -14.21 -8.24 -3.88
C SER A 113 -12.73 -8.57 -4.04
N GLU A 114 -11.85 -7.91 -3.27
CA GLU A 114 -10.42 -8.24 -3.24
C GLU A 114 -10.18 -9.72 -2.91
N TYR A 115 -11.01 -10.29 -2.03
CA TYR A 115 -10.95 -11.70 -1.68
C TYR A 115 -11.13 -12.62 -2.89
N ALA A 116 -12.19 -12.41 -3.68
CA ALA A 116 -12.46 -13.21 -4.87
C ALA A 116 -11.37 -13.02 -5.94
N ILE A 117 -10.83 -11.81 -6.07
CA ILE A 117 -9.68 -11.56 -6.94
C ILE A 117 -8.45 -12.32 -6.46
N ARG A 118 -8.16 -12.28 -5.15
CA ARG A 118 -7.03 -12.98 -4.53
C ARG A 118 -7.13 -14.49 -4.74
N GLU A 119 -8.30 -15.08 -4.53
CA GLU A 119 -8.53 -16.50 -4.84
C GLU A 119 -8.26 -16.83 -6.31
N LYS A 120 -8.66 -15.95 -7.23
CA LYS A 120 -8.45 -16.14 -8.67
C LYS A 120 -6.98 -16.06 -9.09
N VAL A 121 -6.18 -15.16 -8.50
CA VAL A 121 -4.80 -14.91 -8.97
C VAL A 121 -3.72 -15.60 -8.16
N THR A 122 -3.99 -16.04 -6.93
CA THR A 122 -3.02 -16.77 -6.12
C THR A 122 -2.51 -18.05 -6.81
N PRO A 123 -3.33 -18.86 -7.50
CA PRO A 123 -2.86 -20.03 -8.23
C PRO A 123 -1.92 -19.73 -9.40
N LEU A 124 -1.88 -18.47 -9.87
CA LEU A 124 -1.01 -18.02 -10.96
C LEU A 124 0.36 -17.55 -10.45
N ALA A 125 0.50 -17.32 -9.13
CA ALA A 125 1.73 -16.80 -8.55
C ALA A 125 2.81 -17.90 -8.44
N PRO A 126 4.11 -17.54 -8.54
CA PRO A 126 5.20 -18.46 -8.21
C PRO A 126 5.03 -19.09 -6.82
N PRO A 127 5.39 -20.37 -6.62
CA PRO A 127 5.25 -21.05 -5.34
C PRO A 127 5.88 -20.26 -4.18
N GLY A 128 5.15 -20.12 -3.08
CA GLY A 128 5.62 -19.39 -1.90
C GLY A 128 5.57 -17.86 -2.01
N THR A 129 4.98 -17.30 -3.07
CA THR A 129 4.82 -15.86 -3.24
C THR A 129 3.35 -15.46 -3.25
N ALA A 130 3.04 -14.29 -2.69
CA ALA A 130 1.70 -13.72 -2.71
C ALA A 130 1.68 -12.52 -3.66
N PRO A 131 0.74 -12.46 -4.63
CA PRO A 131 0.64 -11.30 -5.50
C PRO A 131 0.19 -10.07 -4.71
N LEU A 132 0.73 -8.92 -5.09
CA LEU A 132 0.28 -7.62 -4.63
C LEU A 132 -0.99 -7.27 -5.42
N ILE A 133 -2.07 -6.96 -4.70
CA ILE A 133 -3.36 -6.63 -5.29
C ILE A 133 -3.75 -5.22 -4.84
N SER A 134 -4.19 -4.39 -5.77
CA SER A 134 -4.68 -3.05 -5.46
C SER A 134 -5.78 -2.62 -6.44
N LEU A 135 -6.84 -2.03 -5.91
CA LEU A 135 -7.84 -1.34 -6.72
C LEU A 135 -7.32 0.04 -7.11
N ALA A 136 -7.38 0.39 -8.39
CA ALA A 136 -6.96 1.69 -8.88
C ALA A 136 -7.82 2.17 -10.07
N PRO A 137 -7.90 3.49 -10.31
CA PRO A 137 -8.41 4.03 -11.56
C PRO A 137 -7.53 3.57 -12.72
N ILE A 138 -8.16 3.18 -13.83
CA ILE A 138 -7.48 2.77 -15.05
C ILE A 138 -7.91 3.63 -16.24
N ASN A 139 -7.02 3.71 -17.23
CA ASN A 139 -7.31 4.32 -18.52
C ASN A 139 -6.72 3.41 -19.60
N LEU A 140 -7.51 2.41 -19.99
CA LEU A 140 -7.16 1.47 -21.04
C LEU A 140 -7.90 1.87 -22.31
N PRO A 141 -7.21 2.38 -23.36
CA PRO A 141 -7.88 2.81 -24.59
C PRO A 141 -8.75 1.74 -25.24
N GLN A 142 -8.39 0.46 -25.07
CA GLN A 142 -9.14 -0.69 -25.58
C GLN A 142 -10.38 -1.06 -24.74
N PHE A 143 -10.53 -0.52 -23.52
CA PHE A 143 -11.67 -0.69 -22.63
C PHE A 143 -12.10 0.67 -22.05
N PRO A 144 -12.59 1.61 -22.89
CA PRO A 144 -12.88 2.98 -22.47
C PRO A 144 -13.99 3.09 -21.42
N GLU A 145 -14.86 2.07 -21.32
CA GLU A 145 -15.89 1.94 -20.30
C GLU A 145 -15.35 1.51 -18.93
N GLU A 146 -14.17 0.90 -18.90
CA GLU A 146 -13.53 0.42 -17.68
C GLU A 146 -12.76 1.57 -17.02
N ARG A 147 -13.34 2.11 -15.95
CA ARG A 147 -12.74 3.22 -15.18
C ARG A 147 -11.91 2.75 -14.01
N PHE A 148 -12.11 1.51 -13.56
CA PHE A 148 -11.46 0.93 -12.39
C PHE A 148 -11.02 -0.50 -12.68
N GLY A 149 -9.87 -0.89 -12.14
CA GLY A 149 -9.37 -2.24 -12.30
C GLY A 149 -8.63 -2.73 -11.07
N TRP A 150 -8.64 -4.04 -10.87
CA TRP A 150 -7.78 -4.73 -9.95
C TRP A 150 -6.41 -4.92 -10.60
N HIS A 151 -5.43 -4.16 -10.13
CA HIS A 151 -4.06 -4.36 -10.52
C HIS A 151 -3.44 -5.45 -9.68
N VAL A 152 -2.76 -6.37 -10.35
CA VAL A 152 -2.09 -7.51 -9.75
C VAL A 152 -0.63 -7.48 -10.19
N THR A 153 0.28 -7.54 -9.23
CA THR A 153 1.73 -7.60 -9.46
C THR A 153 2.28 -8.86 -8.81
N PHE A 154 2.92 -9.70 -9.61
CA PHE A 154 3.56 -10.93 -9.14
C PHE A 154 5.02 -10.68 -8.76
N ALA A 155 5.64 -11.63 -8.07
CA ALA A 155 7.02 -11.51 -7.59
C ALA A 155 8.07 -11.49 -8.71
N ASN A 156 7.70 -11.89 -9.92
CA ASN A 156 8.52 -11.84 -11.14
C ASN A 156 8.31 -10.53 -11.94
N ASP A 157 7.70 -9.51 -11.31
CA ASP A 157 7.33 -8.23 -11.91
C ASP A 157 6.30 -8.31 -13.06
N GLU A 158 5.72 -9.49 -13.31
CA GLU A 158 4.58 -9.59 -14.21
C GLU A 158 3.37 -8.87 -13.60
N THR A 159 2.68 -8.12 -14.44
CA THR A 159 1.48 -7.38 -14.06
C THR A 159 0.30 -7.80 -14.90
N MET A 160 -0.88 -7.86 -14.29
CA MET A 160 -2.15 -7.93 -15.00
C MET A 160 -3.16 -6.97 -14.39
N ILE A 161 -4.13 -6.58 -15.20
CA ILE A 161 -5.29 -5.81 -14.75
C ILE A 161 -6.52 -6.68 -14.98
N LEU A 162 -7.35 -6.79 -13.95
CA LEU A 162 -8.66 -7.42 -14.03
C LEU A 162 -9.76 -6.36 -13.92
N SER A 163 -10.88 -6.55 -14.62
CA SER A 163 -12.06 -5.68 -14.53
C SER A 163 -12.54 -5.61 -13.09
N PHE A 164 -12.84 -4.40 -12.63
CA PHE A 164 -13.45 -4.22 -11.32
C PHE A 164 -14.82 -4.92 -11.23
N LYS A 165 -15.62 -4.88 -12.30
CA LYS A 165 -16.99 -5.41 -12.30
C LYS A 165 -17.06 -6.92 -12.46
N THR A 166 -16.26 -7.47 -13.38
CA THR A 166 -16.36 -8.90 -13.75
C THR A 166 -15.21 -9.74 -13.20
N GLY A 167 -14.10 -9.11 -12.80
CA GLY A 167 -12.86 -9.82 -12.47
C GLY A 167 -12.20 -10.48 -13.68
N GLU A 168 -12.67 -10.24 -14.91
CA GLU A 168 -12.07 -10.75 -16.13
C GLU A 168 -10.76 -10.03 -16.45
N ARG A 169 -9.85 -10.72 -17.12
CA ARG A 169 -8.53 -10.18 -17.45
C ARG A 169 -8.64 -9.16 -18.59
N LEU A 170 -8.17 -7.94 -18.34
CA LEU A 170 -8.10 -6.86 -19.31
C LEU A 170 -6.71 -6.74 -19.94
N THR A 171 -5.64 -7.05 -19.21
CA THR A 171 -4.26 -6.94 -19.70
C THR A 171 -3.35 -8.07 -19.21
N GLY A 172 -2.21 -8.23 -19.89
CA GLY A 172 -1.22 -9.29 -19.68
C GLY A 172 -1.52 -10.56 -20.47
N LYS A 173 -0.46 -11.33 -20.80
CA LYS A 173 -0.58 -12.66 -21.43
C LYS A 173 -0.66 -13.76 -20.38
#